data_AF-A0A3C1YPF3-F1
#
_entry.id   AF-A0A3C1YPF3-F1
#
_cell.length_a   1.000
_cell.length_b   1.000
_cell.length_c   1.000
_cell.angle_alpha   90.00
_cell.angle_beta   90.00
_cell.angle_gamma   90.00
#
_symmetry.space_group_name_H-M   'P 1'
#
loop_
_entity.id
_entity.type
_entity.pdbx_description
1 polymer ?
#
loop_
_entity_poly.entity_id
_entity_poly.type
_entity_poly.pdbx_seq_one_letter_code
_entity_poly.pdbx_strand_id
1 'polypeptide(L)'
;MNCQQLPLQENPSSGTSDNDFVKQMLPFSRSEREDSLFAIIIGGHIPNFLRTLIPIKTTAVINKQEYLLEYFVTPDYLSIGNDNNYFLCPMTPILAQRIANALDCILPTKKMVDQI
;
A
#
# COMPACT_ATOMS: atom_id res chain seq x y z
N MET A 1 16.79 7.00 4.77
CA MET A 1 15.45 6.68 4.24
C MET A 1 14.47 7.73 4.74
N ASN A 2 13.65 8.28 3.86
CA ASN A 2 12.54 9.16 4.26
C ASN A 2 11.32 8.27 4.50
N CYS A 3 10.84 8.16 5.74
CA CYS A 3 9.71 7.32 6.11
C CYS A 3 8.34 7.95 5.80
N GLN A 4 8.32 9.13 5.18
CA GLN A 4 7.09 9.87 4.85
C GLN A 4 6.56 9.51 3.45
N GLN A 5 7.30 8.72 2.68
CA GLN A 5 6.92 8.35 1.31
C GLN A 5 7.14 6.87 1.04
N LEU A 6 6.26 6.27 0.25
CA LEU A 6 6.47 4.91 -0.26
C LEU A 6 7.67 4.88 -1.23
N PRO A 7 8.56 3.88 -1.13
CA PRO A 7 9.74 3.77 -2.00
C PRO A 7 9.38 3.21 -3.38
N LEU A 8 8.53 3.94 -4.12
CA LEU A 8 8.06 3.59 -5.45
C LEU A 8 8.52 4.62 -6.47
N GLN A 9 8.82 4.17 -7.70
CA GLN A 9 9.04 5.07 -8.84
C GLN A 9 7.79 5.92 -9.10
N GLU A 10 7.94 7.11 -9.68
CA GLU A 10 6.80 7.96 -10.08
C GLU A 10 5.82 7.18 -10.96
N ASN A 11 4.52 7.50 -10.85
CA ASN A 11 3.50 6.75 -11.59
C ASN A 11 3.76 6.90 -13.10
N PRO A 12 4.11 5.81 -13.83
CA PRO A 12 4.55 5.89 -15.22
C PRO A 12 3.45 6.33 -16.19
N SER A 13 2.18 6.26 -15.76
CA SER A 13 1.02 6.35 -16.64
C SER A 13 0.04 7.40 -16.13
N SER A 14 0.31 8.67 -16.45
CA SER A 14 -0.70 9.73 -16.44
C SER A 14 -1.71 9.62 -17.61
N GLY A 15 -1.61 8.59 -18.47
CA GLY A 15 -2.36 8.53 -19.73
C GLY A 15 -2.89 7.16 -20.21
N THR A 16 -2.57 6.02 -19.58
CA THR A 16 -3.16 4.72 -19.94
C THR A 16 -4.27 4.41 -18.95
N SER A 17 -5.49 4.11 -19.42
CA SER A 17 -6.62 3.91 -18.52
C SER A 17 -6.44 2.60 -17.73
N ASP A 18 -6.14 2.71 -16.44
CA ASP A 18 -5.81 1.58 -15.56
C ASP A 18 -6.98 0.58 -15.37
N ASN A 19 -8.19 0.96 -15.81
CA ASN A 19 -9.35 0.06 -15.92
C ASN A 19 -9.11 -1.13 -16.87
N ASP A 20 -8.09 -1.06 -17.72
CA ASP A 20 -7.70 -2.15 -18.59
C ASP A 20 -6.96 -3.26 -17.83
N PHE A 21 -6.24 -2.96 -16.74
CA PHE A 21 -5.53 -3.98 -15.96
C PHE A 21 -6.49 -4.97 -15.32
N VAL A 22 -7.57 -4.49 -14.70
CA VAL A 22 -8.58 -5.37 -14.08
C VAL A 22 -9.22 -6.29 -15.12
N LYS A 23 -9.57 -5.74 -16.28
CA LYS A 23 -10.18 -6.52 -17.37
C LYS A 23 -9.22 -7.58 -17.92
N GLN A 24 -7.95 -7.23 -18.08
CA GLN A 24 -6.90 -8.15 -18.54
C GLN A 24 -6.67 -9.31 -17.55
N MET A 25 -6.91 -9.09 -16.26
CA MET A 25 -6.73 -10.10 -15.20
C MET A 25 -7.97 -10.94 -14.90
N LEU A 26 -9.11 -10.66 -15.53
CA LEU A 26 -10.32 -11.49 -15.40
C LEU A 26 -10.09 -12.97 -15.75
N PRO A 27 -9.42 -13.34 -16.86
CA PRO A 27 -9.19 -14.74 -17.20
C PRO A 27 -8.07 -15.40 -16.38
N PHE A 28 -7.30 -14.64 -15.59
CA PHE A 28 -6.15 -15.18 -14.88
C PHE A 28 -6.57 -16.10 -13.73
N SER A 29 -5.77 -17.14 -13.51
CA SER A 29 -5.78 -17.86 -12.25
C SER A 29 -5.43 -16.91 -11.10
N ARG A 30 -5.72 -17.34 -9.87
CA ARG A 30 -5.40 -16.54 -8.68
C ARG A 30 -3.91 -16.20 -8.60
N SER A 31 -3.02 -17.16 -8.88
CA SER A 31 -1.57 -16.93 -8.80
C SER A 31 -1.10 -15.91 -9.83
N GLU A 32 -1.53 -16.07 -11.09
CA GLU A 32 -1.17 -15.15 -12.18
C GLU A 32 -1.67 -13.73 -11.88
N ARG A 33 -2.88 -13.61 -11.30
CA ARG A 33 -3.41 -12.33 -10.84
C ARG A 33 -2.52 -11.73 -9.77
N GLU A 34 -2.15 -12.50 -8.73
CA GLU A 34 -1.33 -11.96 -7.64
C GLU A 34 0.07 -11.54 -8.07
N ASP A 35 0.70 -12.28 -8.98
CA ASP A 35 2.01 -11.91 -9.52
C ASP A 35 1.91 -10.67 -10.42
N SER A 36 0.82 -10.53 -11.17
CA SER A 36 0.58 -9.34 -11.99
C SER A 36 0.29 -8.11 -11.13
N LEU A 37 -0.52 -8.26 -10.08
CA LEU A 37 -0.80 -7.19 -9.11
C LEU A 37 0.48 -6.73 -8.40
N PHE A 38 1.33 -7.67 -7.99
CA PHE A 38 2.64 -7.36 -7.43
C PHE A 38 3.47 -6.49 -8.39
N ALA A 39 3.61 -6.92 -9.66
CA ALA A 39 4.39 -6.20 -10.66
C ALA A 39 3.85 -4.77 -10.90
N ILE A 40 2.53 -4.61 -10.98
CA ILE A 40 1.88 -3.32 -11.17
C ILE A 40 2.15 -2.37 -10.00
N ILE A 41 1.99 -2.85 -8.77
CA ILE A 41 2.18 -2.03 -7.56
C ILE A 41 3.64 -1.62 -7.43
N ILE A 42 4.58 -2.56 -7.59
CA ILE A 42 6.02 -2.27 -7.52
C ILE A 42 6.48 -1.38 -8.69
N GLY A 43 5.80 -1.46 -9.83
CA GLY A 43 5.96 -0.54 -10.96
C GLY A 43 5.43 0.87 -10.70
N GLY A 44 4.79 1.13 -9.55
CA GLY A 44 4.32 2.46 -9.16
C GLY A 44 2.93 2.83 -9.70
N HIS A 45 2.14 1.88 -10.19
CA HIS A 45 0.78 2.13 -10.68
C HIS A 45 -0.23 2.24 -9.52
N ILE A 46 0.04 3.15 -8.59
CA ILE A 46 -0.85 3.50 -7.48
C ILE A 46 -1.18 5.01 -7.55
N PRO A 47 -2.33 5.44 -6.98
CA PRO A 47 -2.63 6.85 -6.85
C PRO A 47 -1.53 7.63 -6.13
N ASN A 48 -1.30 8.89 -6.55
CA ASN A 48 -0.27 9.72 -5.95
C ASN A 48 -0.58 10.05 -4.50
N PHE A 49 -1.86 10.17 -4.14
CA PHE A 49 -2.23 10.42 -2.75
C PHE A 49 -1.75 9.31 -1.82
N LEU A 50 -1.72 8.04 -2.25
CA LEU A 50 -1.23 6.92 -1.44
C LEU A 50 0.29 6.96 -1.17
N ARG A 51 1.04 7.73 -1.97
CA ARG A 51 2.51 7.78 -1.88
C ARG A 51 3.00 8.60 -0.70
N THR A 52 2.19 9.55 -0.22
CA THR A 52 2.52 10.38 0.93
C THR A 52 1.90 9.76 2.17
N LEU A 53 2.74 9.27 3.07
CA LEU A 53 2.29 8.59 4.28
C LEU A 53 1.89 9.60 5.35
N ILE A 54 0.87 9.25 6.13
CA ILE A 54 0.34 10.07 7.22
C ILE A 54 0.98 9.65 8.55
N PRO A 55 1.48 10.61 9.35
CA PRO A 55 1.99 10.32 10.69
C PRO A 55 0.85 10.02 11.67
N ILE A 56 0.98 8.92 12.41
CA ILE A 56 0.18 8.60 13.59
C ILE A 56 1.05 8.76 14.82
N LYS A 57 0.60 9.59 15.76
CA LYS A 57 1.25 9.82 17.06
C LYS A 57 0.44 9.16 18.16
N THR A 58 1.08 8.32 18.95
CA THR A 58 0.42 7.60 20.05
C THR A 58 1.34 7.46 21.24
N THR A 59 0.77 7.17 22.41
CA THR A 59 1.53 6.85 23.61
C THR A 59 1.31 5.39 24.01
N ALA A 60 2.33 4.76 24.56
CA ALA A 60 2.25 3.42 25.11
C ALA A 60 2.99 3.36 26.44
N VAL A 61 2.36 2.75 27.45
CA VAL A 61 3.02 2.49 28.73
C VAL A 61 3.58 1.07 28.72
N ILE A 62 4.89 0.94 28.87
CA ILE A 62 5.61 -0.34 28.92
C ILE A 62 6.45 -0.33 30.20
N ASN A 63 6.27 -1.34 31.05
CA ASN A 63 6.99 -1.44 32.34
C ASN A 63 6.89 -0.17 33.22
N LYS A 64 5.69 0.45 33.27
CA LYS A 64 5.39 1.71 34.00
C LYS A 64 6.09 2.95 33.44
N GLN A 65 6.73 2.86 32.29
CA GLN A 65 7.31 4.00 31.58
C GLN A 65 6.45 4.33 30.36
N GLU A 66 6.12 5.60 30.17
CA GLU A 66 5.42 6.10 28.99
C GLU A 66 6.39 6.33 27.84
N TYR A 67 6.01 5.89 26.65
CA TYR A 67 6.73 6.07 25.40
C TYR A 67 5.85 6.82 24.42
N LEU A 68 6.40 7.87 23.81
CA LEU A 68 5.81 8.52 22.67
C LEU A 68 6.28 7.79 21.40
N LEU A 69 5.33 7.38 20.57
CA LEU A 69 5.55 6.65 19.34
C LEU A 69 5.00 7.47 18.17
N GLU A 70 5.75 7.48 17.08
CA GLU A 70 5.32 8.03 15.80
C GLU A 70 5.61 7.00 14.70
N TYR A 71 4.61 6.72 13.87
CA TYR A 71 4.76 5.83 12.72
C TYR A 71 3.93 6.38 11.55
N PHE A 72 4.25 5.93 10.34
CA PHE A 72 3.65 6.44 9.10
C PHE A 72 2.80 5.36 8.45
N VAL A 73 1.59 5.72 8.01
CA VAL A 73 0.63 4.81 7.40
C VAL A 73 0.18 5.33 6.04
N THR A 74 -0.24 4.42 5.15
CA THR A 74 -0.89 4.85 3.92
C THR A 74 -2.19 5.59 4.25
N PRO A 75 -2.55 6.64 3.51
CA PRO A 75 -3.75 7.44 3.81
C PRO A 75 -5.07 6.71 3.56
N ASP A 76 -5.03 5.60 2.81
CA ASP A 76 -6.16 4.72 2.56
C ASP A 76 -5.65 3.29 2.27
N TYR A 77 -6.57 2.37 1.99
CA TYR A 77 -6.29 1.04 1.49
C TYR A 77 -5.51 1.08 0.17
N LEU A 78 -4.60 0.11 0.02
CA LEU A 78 -3.79 0.00 -1.18
C LEU A 78 -4.67 -0.24 -2.42
N SER A 79 -4.51 0.62 -3.41
CA SER A 79 -5.29 0.63 -4.63
C SER A 79 -4.38 0.77 -5.85
N ILE A 80 -4.89 0.35 -7.01
CA ILE A 80 -4.19 0.45 -8.29
C ILE A 80 -4.91 1.47 -9.15
N GLY A 81 -4.13 2.31 -9.82
CA GLY A 81 -4.62 3.30 -10.77
C GLY A 81 -4.02 4.68 -10.52
N ASN A 82 -4.84 5.71 -10.73
CA ASN A 82 -4.47 7.11 -10.54
C ASN A 82 -5.48 7.83 -9.63
N ASP A 83 -5.19 9.10 -9.32
CA ASP A 83 -5.98 9.88 -8.36
C ASP A 83 -7.46 10.05 -8.77
N ASN A 84 -7.78 9.96 -10.06
CA ASN A 84 -9.14 10.15 -10.59
C ASN A 84 -9.86 8.83 -10.86
N ASN A 85 -9.13 7.74 -11.03
CA ASN A 85 -9.69 6.42 -11.32
C ASN A 85 -8.78 5.33 -10.76
N TYR A 86 -9.20 4.76 -9.64
CA TYR A 86 -8.50 3.68 -8.97
C TYR A 86 -9.50 2.64 -8.49
N PHE A 87 -9.02 1.42 -8.29
CA PHE A 87 -9.81 0.36 -7.69
C PHE A 87 -9.08 -0.23 -6.48
N LEU A 88 -9.85 -0.56 -5.44
CA LEU A 88 -9.33 -1.30 -4.30
C LEU A 88 -8.93 -2.70 -4.76
N CYS A 89 -7.67 -3.07 -4.50
CA CYS A 89 -7.12 -4.32 -4.99
C CYS A 89 -7.32 -5.44 -3.95
N PRO A 90 -8.30 -6.35 -4.12
CA PRO A 90 -8.41 -7.50 -3.24
C PRO A 90 -7.20 -8.41 -3.46
N MET A 91 -6.40 -8.58 -2.41
CA MET A 91 -5.21 -9.43 -2.40
C MET A 91 -5.22 -10.36 -1.22
N THR A 92 -4.43 -11.43 -1.31
CA THR A 92 -4.28 -12.35 -0.19
C THR A 92 -3.26 -11.80 0.81
N PRO A 93 -3.27 -12.29 2.07
CA PRO A 93 -2.25 -11.90 3.04
C PRO A 93 -0.82 -12.19 2.58
N ILE A 94 -0.62 -13.21 1.72
CA ILE A 94 0.68 -13.56 1.16
C ILE A 94 1.17 -12.47 0.21
N LEU A 95 0.31 -12.01 -0.71
CA LEU A 95 0.64 -10.90 -1.61
C LEU A 95 0.83 -9.59 -0.83
N ALA A 96 -0.05 -9.29 0.13
CA ALA A 96 0.08 -8.10 0.97
C ALA A 96 1.43 -8.06 1.70
N GLN A 97 1.88 -9.19 2.26
CA GLN A 97 3.19 -9.27 2.92
C GLN A 97 4.35 -9.13 1.93
N ARG A 98 4.24 -9.72 0.72
CA ARG A 98 5.24 -9.55 -0.35
C ARG A 98 5.42 -8.08 -0.72
N ILE A 99 4.31 -7.35 -0.87
CA ILE A 99 4.32 -5.91 -1.17
C ILE A 99 4.94 -5.14 0.00
N ALA A 100 4.50 -5.41 1.23
CA ALA A 100 5.04 -4.74 2.42
C ALA A 100 6.58 -4.90 2.49
N ASN A 101 7.08 -6.13 2.32
CA ASN A 101 8.52 -6.40 2.30
C ASN A 101 9.25 -5.65 1.18
N ALA A 102 8.67 -5.59 -0.01
CA ALA A 102 9.27 -4.90 -1.16
C ALA A 102 9.28 -3.37 -1.01
N LEU A 103 8.39 -2.83 -0.17
CA LEU A 103 8.27 -1.39 0.11
C LEU A 103 8.93 -0.98 1.44
N ASP A 104 9.75 -1.84 2.05
CA ASP A 104 10.32 -1.64 3.39
C ASP A 104 9.26 -1.27 4.46
N CYS A 105 8.07 -1.84 4.31
CA CYS A 105 6.90 -1.64 5.16
C CYS A 105 6.55 -2.90 5.95
N ILE A 106 5.63 -2.76 6.91
CA ILE A 106 5.03 -3.87 7.63
C ILE A 106 3.51 -3.82 7.51
N LEU A 107 2.85 -4.96 7.65
CA LEU A 107 1.40 -4.99 7.80
C LEU A 107 1.01 -4.48 9.20
N PRO A 108 -0.08 -3.69 9.32
CA PRO A 108 -0.48 -3.15 10.61
C PRO A 108 -0.99 -4.27 11.53
N THR A 109 -0.66 -4.14 12.81
CA THR A 109 -1.27 -4.98 13.86
C THR A 109 -2.69 -4.49 14.17
N LYS A 110 -3.51 -5.32 14.84
CA LYS A 110 -4.85 -4.89 15.32
C LYS A 110 -4.80 -3.55 16.06
N LYS A 111 -3.82 -3.37 16.95
CA LYS A 111 -3.66 -2.13 17.72
C LYS A 111 -3.39 -0.92 16.83
N MET A 112 -2.57 -1.08 15.79
CA MET A 112 -2.31 -0.01 14.82
C MET A 112 -3.56 0.30 14.01
N VAL A 113 -4.33 -0.71 13.61
CA VAL A 113 -5.60 -0.51 12.89
C VAL A 113 -6.60 0.28 13.73
N ASP A 114 -6.70 0.01 15.03
CA ASP A 114 -7.58 0.77 15.93
C ASP A 114 -7.16 2.26 16.08
N GLN A 115 -5.97 2.64 15.59
CA GLN A 115 -5.37 3.98 15.68
C GLN A 115 -5.37 4.75 14.35
N ILE A 116 -5.71 4.08 13.24
CA ILE A 116 -5.77 4.64 11.87
C ILE A 116 -7.22 5.01 11.58
#